data_AF-A0A2E2C660-F1
#
_entry.id   AF-A0A2E2C660-F1
#
_cell.length_a   1.000
_cell.length_b   1.000
_cell.length_c   1.000
_cell.angle_alpha   90.00
_cell.angle_beta   90.00
_cell.angle_gamma   90.00
#
_symmetry.space_group_name_H-M   'P 1'
#
loop_
_entity.id
_entity.type
_entity.pdbx_description
1 polymer ?
#
loop_
_entity_poly.entity_id
_entity_poly.type
_entity_poly.pdbx_seq_one_letter_code
_entity_poly.pdbx_strand_id
1 'polypeptide(L)'
;MPAFIKILFTTALLTTSVNTTLAQERSDSAAGKPILIQSQEMIVLVPQSREKLMAYSIEKNIWDQIDISVDQKQPIEPTVAQGMTACQLRQTIYAFAAKGGFWASLNLPPDFKTRFSINDQIVTVFAKTETEDRLYVFGANAASWSGVDLKTGKLLDVNEQKQDPAN
;
A
#
# COMPACT_ATOMS: atom_id res chain seq x y z
N MET A 1 51.25 54.91 -6.14
CA MET A 1 50.50 55.02 -7.42
C MET A 1 50.93 53.88 -8.34
N PRO A 2 50.00 53.32 -9.15
CA PRO A 2 49.60 51.89 -9.19
C PRO A 2 50.45 51.06 -10.19
N ALA A 3 50.43 49.72 -10.23
CA ALA A 3 49.28 48.91 -10.66
C ALA A 3 49.40 47.42 -10.27
N PHE A 4 48.31 46.91 -9.70
CA PHE A 4 47.97 45.49 -9.57
C PHE A 4 47.57 44.95 -10.94
N ILE A 5 48.19 43.87 -11.41
CA ILE A 5 47.71 43.10 -12.56
C ILE A 5 46.85 41.94 -12.02
N LYS A 6 45.53 42.04 -12.20
CA LYS A 6 44.59 40.93 -12.05
C LYS A 6 44.61 40.12 -13.34
N ILE A 7 45.14 38.89 -13.29
CA ILE A 7 44.94 37.91 -14.36
C ILE A 7 43.66 37.15 -14.04
N LEU A 8 42.62 37.38 -14.84
CA LEU A 8 41.38 36.59 -14.81
C LEU A 8 41.67 35.20 -15.42
N PHE A 9 41.42 34.14 -14.66
CA PHE A 9 41.29 32.79 -15.18
C PHE A 9 39.83 32.57 -15.61
N THR A 10 39.58 32.53 -16.91
CA THR A 10 38.26 32.18 -17.45
C THR A 10 38.28 30.71 -17.86
N THR A 11 37.93 29.81 -16.94
CA THR A 11 37.67 28.40 -17.27
C THR A 11 36.29 28.27 -17.88
N ALA A 12 36.22 28.05 -19.20
CA ALA A 12 35.00 27.63 -19.87
C ALA A 12 34.76 26.13 -19.61
N LEU A 13 33.70 25.82 -18.86
CA LEU A 13 33.25 24.46 -18.62
C LEU A 13 32.35 24.03 -19.79
N LEU A 14 32.82 23.13 -20.65
CA LEU A 14 31.96 22.46 -21.65
C LEU A 14 31.19 21.33 -20.96
N THR A 15 29.93 21.59 -20.61
CA THR A 15 29.00 20.53 -20.21
C THR A 15 28.43 19.87 -21.46
N THR A 16 28.93 18.69 -21.82
CA THR A 16 28.24 17.81 -22.76
C THR A 16 27.13 17.09 -22.00
N SER A 17 25.87 17.50 -22.22
CA SER A 17 24.73 16.73 -21.73
C SER A 17 24.60 15.45 -22.57
N VAL A 18 24.72 14.30 -21.91
CA VAL A 18 24.44 13.00 -22.53
C VAL A 18 22.92 12.87 -22.60
N ASN A 19 22.34 12.91 -23.80
CA ASN A 19 20.93 12.60 -23.99
C ASN A 19 20.74 11.09 -23.81
N THR A 20 20.41 10.65 -22.61
CA THR A 20 19.85 9.31 -22.41
C THR A 20 18.46 9.27 -23.03
N THR A 21 18.33 8.46 -24.08
CA THR A 21 17.07 8.04 -24.68
C THR A 21 16.19 7.37 -23.63
N LEU A 22 15.17 8.08 -23.15
CA LEU A 22 14.05 7.43 -22.45
C LEU A 22 13.18 6.76 -23.52
N ALA A 23 13.48 5.49 -23.76
CA ALA A 23 12.56 4.59 -24.43
C ALA A 23 11.29 4.45 -23.59
N GLN A 24 10.16 4.42 -24.29
CA GLN A 24 8.83 4.05 -23.82
C GLN A 24 8.07 5.12 -23.04
N GLU A 25 7.52 6.10 -23.78
CA GLU A 25 6.17 6.58 -23.46
C GLU A 25 5.23 5.38 -23.45
N ARG A 26 5.03 4.74 -22.29
CA ARG A 26 3.93 3.81 -22.09
C ARG A 26 2.65 4.62 -22.11
N SER A 27 2.07 4.74 -23.30
CA SER A 27 0.64 4.83 -23.59
C SER A 27 -0.24 5.34 -22.44
N ASP A 28 -0.51 6.65 -22.43
CA ASP A 28 -1.40 7.37 -21.51
C ASP A 28 -2.90 7.00 -21.65
N SER A 29 -3.25 5.79 -22.09
CA SER A 29 -4.61 5.52 -22.58
C SER A 29 -5.46 4.54 -21.75
N ALA A 30 -5.07 4.17 -20.53
CA ALA A 30 -5.90 3.24 -19.73
C ALA A 30 -5.91 3.47 -18.20
N ALA A 31 -5.44 4.62 -17.71
CA ALA A 31 -5.17 4.83 -16.30
C ALA A 31 -6.24 5.74 -15.64
N GLY A 32 -7.10 5.18 -14.77
CA GLY A 32 -8.12 5.92 -14.03
C GLY A 32 -7.52 6.95 -13.07
N LYS A 33 -8.29 7.98 -12.67
CA LYS A 33 -7.80 9.04 -11.75
C LYS A 33 -7.24 8.44 -10.44
N PRO A 34 -6.19 9.03 -9.86
CA PRO A 34 -5.70 8.59 -8.55
C PRO A 34 -6.80 8.72 -7.50
N ILE A 35 -6.81 7.78 -6.55
CA ILE A 35 -7.73 7.80 -5.41
C ILE A 35 -6.95 8.34 -4.21
N LEU A 36 -7.45 9.39 -3.58
CA LEU A 36 -6.87 9.98 -2.38
C LEU A 36 -7.95 10.06 -1.30
N ILE A 37 -7.70 9.44 -0.15
CA ILE A 37 -8.59 9.48 1.02
C ILE A 37 -7.77 9.88 2.23
N GLN A 38 -8.25 10.83 3.01
CA GLN A 38 -7.56 11.31 4.21
C GLN A 38 -8.41 11.01 5.45
N SER A 39 -7.76 10.50 6.50
CA SER A 39 -8.30 10.39 7.85
C SER A 39 -7.50 11.28 8.82
N GLN A 40 -7.79 11.20 10.12
CA GLN A 40 -7.02 11.95 11.12
C GLN A 40 -5.61 11.38 11.34
N GLU A 41 -5.38 10.11 11.05
CA GLU A 41 -4.12 9.42 11.34
C GLU A 41 -3.37 8.96 10.08
N MET A 42 -3.99 9.03 8.91
CA MET A 42 -3.35 8.62 7.67
C MET A 42 -3.85 9.34 6.42
N ILE A 43 -3.06 9.19 5.36
CA ILE A 43 -3.47 9.46 3.98
C ILE A 43 -3.36 8.13 3.21
N VAL A 44 -4.44 7.72 2.54
CA VAL A 44 -4.46 6.56 1.63
C VAL A 44 -4.43 7.05 0.19
N LEU A 45 -3.54 6.46 -0.61
CA LEU A 45 -3.35 6.79 -2.01
C LEU A 45 -3.35 5.52 -2.87
N VAL A 46 -4.14 5.54 -3.93
CA VAL A 46 -4.02 4.60 -5.05
C VAL A 46 -3.51 5.40 -6.25
N PRO A 47 -2.26 5.19 -6.70
CA PRO A 47 -1.71 5.89 -7.85
C PRO A 47 -2.51 5.63 -9.12
N GLN A 48 -2.36 6.51 -10.11
CA GLN A 48 -3.02 6.37 -11.42
C GLN A 48 -2.69 5.05 -12.13
N SER A 49 -1.49 4.49 -11.89
CA SER A 49 -1.09 3.18 -12.44
C SER A 49 -1.93 2.03 -11.87
N ARG A 50 -2.51 2.19 -10.68
CA ARG A 50 -3.31 1.18 -9.96
C ARG A 50 -2.56 -0.10 -9.62
N GLU A 51 -1.24 -0.02 -9.56
CA GLU A 51 -0.35 -1.16 -9.24
C GLU A 51 -0.01 -1.26 -7.75
N LYS A 52 -0.39 -0.25 -6.94
CA LYS A 52 -0.05 -0.18 -5.52
C LYS A 52 -1.19 0.40 -4.70
N LEU A 53 -1.29 -0.06 -3.44
CA LEU A 53 -1.93 0.68 -2.37
C LEU A 53 -0.84 1.34 -1.55
N MET A 54 -1.00 2.64 -1.28
CA MET A 54 -0.04 3.41 -0.49
C MET A 54 -0.76 4.02 0.70
N ALA A 55 -0.08 4.11 1.83
CA ALA A 55 -0.57 4.85 2.99
C ALA A 55 0.56 5.60 3.67
N TYR A 56 0.31 6.85 4.03
CA TYR A 56 1.17 7.63 4.89
C TYR A 56 0.63 7.59 6.31
N SER A 57 1.43 7.10 7.25
CA SER A 57 1.12 7.21 8.69
C SER A 57 1.58 8.56 9.22
N ILE A 58 0.63 9.32 9.78
CA ILE A 58 0.94 10.60 10.42
C ILE A 58 1.72 10.36 11.72
N GLU A 59 1.34 9.36 12.52
CA GLU A 59 2.01 9.03 13.78
C GLU A 59 3.46 8.61 13.56
N LYS A 60 3.70 7.77 12.55
CA LYS A 60 5.04 7.25 12.25
C LYS A 60 5.85 8.16 11.33
N ASN A 61 5.21 9.11 10.65
CA ASN A 61 5.82 9.97 9.63
C ASN A 61 6.52 9.16 8.52
N ILE A 62 5.85 8.11 8.03
CA ILE A 62 6.37 7.24 6.95
C ILE A 62 5.29 6.96 5.92
N TRP A 63 5.72 6.77 4.66
CA TRP A 63 4.94 6.07 3.66
C TRP A 63 5.22 4.58 3.75
N ASP A 64 4.17 3.79 3.61
CA ASP A 64 4.27 2.37 3.31
C ASP A 64 3.40 2.04 2.09
N GLN A 65 3.75 0.96 1.39
CA GLN A 65 3.06 0.54 0.19
C GLN A 65 3.01 -0.98 0.08
N ILE A 66 1.98 -1.48 -0.59
CA ILE A 66 1.87 -2.87 -0.99
C ILE A 66 1.48 -2.95 -2.46
N ASP A 67 2.17 -3.82 -3.20
CA ASP A 67 1.87 -4.06 -4.61
C ASP A 67 0.53 -4.81 -4.74
N ILE A 68 -0.26 -4.42 -5.74
CA ILE A 68 -1.53 -5.05 -6.06
C ILE A 68 -1.59 -5.40 -7.54
N SER A 69 -2.28 -6.50 -7.84
CA SER A 69 -2.60 -6.90 -9.22
C SER A 69 -4.11 -6.88 -9.40
N VAL A 70 -4.59 -5.92 -10.17
CA VAL A 70 -6.01 -5.78 -10.49
C VAL A 70 -6.22 -5.68 -11.99
N ASP A 71 -7.37 -6.17 -12.45
CA ASP A 71 -7.81 -5.85 -13.81
C ASP A 71 -8.14 -4.37 -13.89
N GLN A 72 -7.82 -3.71 -15.02
CA GLN A 72 -8.10 -2.28 -15.20
C GLN A 72 -9.57 -1.89 -14.98
N LYS A 73 -10.49 -2.84 -15.17
CA LYS A 73 -11.95 -2.65 -15.00
C LYS A 73 -12.43 -2.89 -13.56
N GLN A 74 -11.63 -3.54 -12.72
CA GLN A 74 -12.01 -3.80 -11.33
C GLN A 74 -12.01 -2.49 -10.54
N PRO A 75 -13.07 -2.11 -9.82
CA PRO A 75 -13.03 -0.94 -8.93
C PRO A 75 -12.07 -1.19 -7.77
N ILE A 76 -11.33 -0.15 -7.36
CA ILE A 76 -10.55 -0.15 -6.11
C ILE A 76 -11.24 0.83 -5.18
N GLU A 77 -11.76 0.35 -4.06
CA GLU A 77 -12.52 1.16 -3.09
C GLU A 77 -11.96 0.89 -1.69
N PRO A 78 -10.93 1.63 -1.26
CA PRO A 78 -10.43 1.51 0.11
C PRO A 78 -11.50 2.00 1.09
N THR A 79 -11.79 1.21 2.11
CA THR A 79 -12.58 1.64 3.26
C THR A 79 -11.62 2.18 4.31
N VAL A 80 -11.89 3.39 4.82
CA VAL A 80 -11.00 4.10 5.73
C VAL A 80 -11.76 4.45 7.01
N ALA A 81 -11.19 4.06 8.15
CA ALA A 81 -11.53 4.51 9.50
C ALA A 81 -10.48 5.52 9.99
N GLN A 82 -10.50 5.93 11.26
CA GLN A 82 -9.55 6.93 11.76
C GLN A 82 -8.10 6.44 11.63
N GLY A 83 -7.80 5.28 12.20
CA GLY A 83 -6.45 4.69 12.27
C GLY A 83 -6.23 3.45 11.41
N MET A 84 -7.27 2.98 10.72
CA MET A 84 -7.21 1.76 9.89
C MET A 84 -7.72 2.02 8.47
N THR A 85 -7.16 1.32 7.48
CA THR A 85 -7.80 1.15 6.16
C THR A 85 -7.77 -0.30 5.73
N ALA A 86 -8.77 -0.71 4.97
CA ALA A 86 -8.82 -2.00 4.31
C ALA A 86 -9.32 -1.85 2.87
N CYS A 87 -8.80 -2.68 1.97
CA CYS A 87 -9.27 -2.77 0.60
C CYS A 87 -9.34 -4.23 0.18
N GLN A 88 -10.51 -4.67 -0.30
CA GLN A 88 -10.68 -6.01 -0.83
C GLN A 88 -10.55 -6.00 -2.34
N LEU A 89 -9.63 -6.81 -2.86
CA LEU A 89 -9.44 -7.01 -4.29
C LEU A 89 -9.50 -8.51 -4.57
N ARG A 90 -10.57 -8.96 -5.23
CA ARG A 90 -10.87 -10.39 -5.43
C ARG A 90 -10.91 -11.13 -4.09
N GLN A 91 -10.02 -12.11 -3.91
CA GLN A 91 -9.86 -12.94 -2.72
C GLN A 91 -8.84 -12.41 -1.71
N THR A 92 -8.20 -11.29 -2.01
CA THR A 92 -7.17 -10.71 -1.14
C THR A 92 -7.75 -9.49 -0.41
N ILE A 93 -7.59 -9.46 0.91
CA ILE A 93 -7.89 -8.30 1.74
C ILE A 93 -6.56 -7.67 2.14
N TYR A 94 -6.36 -6.42 1.75
CA TYR A 94 -5.23 -5.61 2.16
C TYR A 94 -5.67 -4.74 3.34
N ALA A 95 -4.84 -4.62 4.36
CA ALA A 95 -5.10 -3.72 5.47
C ALA A 95 -3.84 -2.97 5.88
N PHE A 96 -4.03 -1.72 6.29
CA PHE A 96 -2.97 -0.89 6.85
C PHE A 96 -3.43 -0.29 8.17
N ALA A 97 -2.51 -0.29 9.12
CA ALA A 97 -2.69 0.32 10.42
C ALA A 97 -1.77 1.53 10.52
N ALA A 98 -2.32 2.73 10.72
CA ALA A 98 -1.53 3.95 10.86
C ALA A 98 -0.55 3.86 12.04
N LYS A 99 -1.02 3.30 13.16
CA LYS A 99 -0.21 3.12 14.37
C LYS A 99 0.88 2.06 14.23
N GLY A 100 0.65 1.01 13.43
CA GLY A 100 1.68 0.04 13.07
C GLY A 100 2.67 0.66 12.08
N GLY A 101 2.15 1.34 11.07
CA GLY A 101 2.91 1.87 9.94
C GLY A 101 3.18 0.83 8.85
N PHE A 102 2.42 -0.26 8.80
CA PHE A 102 2.65 -1.38 7.88
C PHE A 102 1.36 -1.85 7.21
N TRP A 103 1.47 -2.22 5.93
CA TRP A 103 0.48 -3.00 5.20
C TRP A 103 0.63 -4.49 5.51
N ALA A 104 -0.49 -5.20 5.48
CA ALA A 104 -0.54 -6.66 5.47
C ALA A 104 -1.63 -7.14 4.50
N SER A 105 -1.42 -8.31 3.89
CA SER A 105 -2.40 -8.94 3.01
C SER A 105 -2.87 -10.27 3.55
N LEU A 106 -4.16 -10.54 3.38
CA LEU A 106 -4.81 -11.81 3.69
C LEU A 106 -5.34 -12.41 2.39
N ASN A 107 -4.74 -13.51 1.96
CA ASN A 107 -5.20 -14.27 0.79
C ASN A 107 -6.16 -15.37 1.23
N LEU A 108 -7.38 -15.34 0.71
CA LEU A 108 -8.39 -16.35 1.00
C LEU A 108 -8.57 -17.31 -0.19
N PRO A 109 -8.91 -18.58 0.06
CA PRO A 109 -9.29 -19.49 -1.02
C PRO A 109 -10.54 -18.98 -1.77
N PRO A 110 -10.67 -19.27 -3.08
CA PRO A 110 -11.68 -18.66 -3.95
C PRO A 110 -13.13 -19.04 -3.65
N ASP A 111 -13.34 -20.14 -2.93
CA ASP A 111 -14.65 -20.63 -2.50
C ASP A 111 -15.19 -19.91 -1.24
N PHE A 112 -14.35 -19.12 -0.56
CA PHE A 112 -14.80 -18.33 0.58
C PHE A 112 -15.66 -17.14 0.15
N LYS A 113 -16.86 -17.07 0.72
CA LYS A 113 -17.66 -15.85 0.77
C LYS A 113 -17.15 -14.99 1.93
N THR A 114 -16.84 -13.75 1.63
CA THR A 114 -16.18 -12.85 2.59
C THR A 114 -17.00 -11.62 2.86
N ARG A 115 -16.93 -11.16 4.10
CA ARG A 115 -17.34 -9.82 4.51
C ARG A 115 -16.31 -9.30 5.49
N PHE A 116 -15.96 -8.02 5.39
CA PHE A 116 -15.10 -7.40 6.37
C PHE A 116 -15.79 -6.21 7.03
N SER A 117 -15.28 -5.86 8.20
CA SER A 117 -15.66 -4.67 8.96
C SER A 117 -14.40 -4.02 9.48
N ILE A 118 -14.45 -2.70 9.64
CA ILE A 118 -13.32 -1.89 10.08
C ILE A 118 -13.80 -0.90 11.13
N ASN A 119 -12.98 -0.70 12.15
CA ASN A 119 -13.06 0.44 13.06
C ASN A 119 -11.65 0.99 13.28
N ASP A 120 -11.49 1.92 14.23
CA ASP A 120 -10.22 2.62 14.44
C ASP A 120 -9.09 1.75 14.99
N GLN A 121 -9.37 0.52 15.42
CA GLN A 121 -8.40 -0.38 16.06
C GLN A 121 -8.21 -1.71 15.35
N ILE A 122 -9.18 -2.15 14.54
CA ILE A 122 -9.19 -3.50 13.98
C ILE A 122 -9.89 -3.55 12.63
N VAL A 123 -9.34 -4.39 11.75
CA VAL A 123 -10.05 -4.94 10.59
C VAL A 123 -10.40 -6.38 10.92
N THR A 124 -11.67 -6.73 10.75
CA THR A 124 -12.18 -8.09 10.98
C THR A 124 -12.74 -8.64 9.68
N VAL A 125 -12.32 -9.84 9.29
CA VAL A 125 -12.80 -10.54 8.09
C VAL A 125 -13.50 -11.82 8.52
N PHE A 126 -14.78 -11.95 8.18
CA PHE A 126 -15.51 -13.21 8.28
C PHE A 126 -15.48 -13.90 6.93
N ALA A 127 -14.95 -15.12 6.88
CA ALA A 127 -14.84 -15.92 5.69
C ALA A 127 -15.61 -17.24 5.90
N LYS A 128 -16.54 -17.56 4.99
CA LYS A 128 -17.39 -18.75 5.07
C LYS A 128 -17.41 -19.56 3.77
N THR A 129 -17.35 -20.89 3.90
CA THR A 129 -17.73 -21.88 2.87
C THR A 129 -18.95 -22.68 3.35
N GLU A 130 -19.32 -23.76 2.66
CA GLU A 130 -20.38 -24.66 3.14
C GLU A 130 -19.98 -25.44 4.40
N THR A 131 -18.67 -25.67 4.58
CA THR A 131 -18.13 -26.54 5.64
C THR A 131 -17.27 -25.82 6.66
N GLU A 132 -16.83 -24.59 6.36
CA GLU A 132 -15.86 -23.85 7.16
C GLU A 132 -16.34 -22.43 7.48
N ASP A 133 -16.12 -22.02 8.72
CA ASP A 133 -16.33 -20.66 9.21
C ASP A 133 -15.04 -20.17 9.86
N ARG A 134 -14.45 -19.10 9.33
CA ARG A 134 -13.18 -18.55 9.79
C ARG A 134 -13.31 -17.06 10.10
N LEU A 135 -12.57 -16.62 11.11
CA LEU A 135 -12.43 -15.22 11.48
C LEU A 135 -10.97 -14.82 11.38
N TYR A 136 -10.70 -13.72 10.70
CA TYR A 136 -9.38 -13.11 10.65
C TYR A 136 -9.42 -11.69 11.20
N VAL A 137 -8.33 -11.30 11.84
CA VAL A 137 -8.18 -10.04 12.55
C VAL A 137 -6.84 -9.41 12.18
N PHE A 138 -6.85 -8.12 11.84
CA PHE A 138 -5.66 -7.29 11.73
C PHE A 138 -5.82 -6.08 12.65
N GLY A 139 -4.93 -5.97 13.64
CA GLY A 139 -5.00 -4.96 14.70
C GLY A 139 -4.14 -3.73 14.41
N ALA A 140 -4.45 -2.61 15.07
CA ALA A 140 -3.75 -1.33 14.88
C ALA A 140 -2.25 -1.35 15.22
N ASN A 141 -1.78 -2.32 15.99
CA ASN A 141 -0.35 -2.51 16.30
C ASN A 141 0.24 -3.76 15.66
N ALA A 142 -0.54 -4.46 14.84
CA ALA A 142 -0.12 -5.72 14.24
C ALA A 142 0.66 -5.46 12.96
N ALA A 143 1.69 -6.27 12.73
CA ALA A 143 2.36 -6.38 11.43
C ALA A 143 1.77 -7.53 10.58
N SER A 144 0.87 -8.32 11.17
CA SER A 144 0.32 -9.54 10.60
C SER A 144 -1.14 -9.74 10.98
N TRP A 145 -1.87 -10.43 10.11
CA TRP A 145 -3.17 -11.02 10.35
C TRP A 145 -3.07 -12.20 11.33
N SER A 146 -4.13 -12.38 12.11
CA SER A 146 -4.33 -13.56 12.95
C SER A 146 -5.66 -14.20 12.59
N GLY A 147 -5.70 -15.53 12.48
CA GLY A 147 -6.89 -16.29 12.10
C GLY A 147 -7.34 -17.29 13.15
N VAL A 148 -8.64 -17.57 13.20
CA VAL A 148 -9.23 -18.64 14.01
C VAL A 148 -10.32 -19.36 13.24
N ASP A 149 -10.35 -20.69 13.35
CA ASP A 149 -11.47 -21.51 12.91
C ASP A 149 -12.60 -21.40 13.95
N LEU A 150 -13.77 -20.91 13.53
CA LEU A 150 -14.88 -20.60 14.43
C LEU A 150 -15.61 -21.85 14.96
N LYS A 151 -15.40 -23.01 14.33
CA LYS A 151 -16.02 -24.27 14.75
C LYS A 151 -15.20 -24.98 15.83
N THR A 152 -13.88 -24.92 15.71
CA THR A 152 -12.92 -25.66 16.54
C THR A 152 -12.19 -24.77 17.54
N GLY A 153 -12.18 -23.45 17.34
CA GLY A 153 -11.40 -22.49 18.13
C GLY A 153 -9.89 -22.56 17.87
N LYS A 154 -9.44 -23.34 16.87
CA LYS A 154 -8.02 -23.47 16.55
C LYS A 154 -7.51 -22.22 15.86
N LEU A 155 -6.32 -21.77 16.26
CA LEU A 155 -5.58 -20.73 15.55
C LEU A 155 -5.17 -21.24 14.16
N LEU A 156 -5.32 -20.38 13.17
CA LEU A 156 -4.95 -20.65 11.79
C LEU A 156 -3.55 -20.12 11.52
N ASP A 157 -2.77 -20.89 10.76
CA ASP A 157 -1.54 -20.40 10.16
C ASP A 157 -1.90 -19.51 8.97
N VAL A 158 -1.57 -18.22 9.05
CA VAL A 158 -1.91 -17.25 8.02
C VAL A 158 -0.67 -17.04 7.15
N ASN A 159 -0.72 -17.54 5.92
CA ASN A 159 0.32 -17.30 4.93
C ASN A 159 0.28 -15.83 4.50
N GLU A 160 1.22 -15.04 5.00
CA GLU A 160 1.37 -13.64 4.65
C GLU A 160 2.40 -13.44 3.57
N GLN A 161 2.14 -12.49 2.66
CA GLN A 161 3.22 -11.84 1.94
C GLN A 161 3.59 -10.57 2.70
N LYS A 162 4.64 -10.67 3.52
CA LYS A 162 5.33 -9.52 4.07
C LYS A 162 6.33 -9.03 3.03
N GLN A 163 6.21 -7.78 2.59
CA GLN A 163 7.22 -7.16 1.76
C GLN A 163 8.39 -6.78 2.67
N ASP A 164 9.59 -7.29 2.38
CA ASP A 164 10.81 -6.92 3.12
C ASP A 164 10.97 -5.40 3.09
N PRO A 165 11.30 -4.75 4.22
CA PRO A 165 11.59 -3.32 4.22
C PRO A 165 12.75 -3.09 3.26
N ALA A 166 12.55 -2.23 2.26
CA ALA A 166 13.60 -1.85 1.33
C ALA A 166 14.83 -1.36 2.11
N ASN A 167 15.97 -2.02 1.90
CA ASN A 167 17.29 -1.58 2.33
C ASN A 167 17.69 -0.26 1.67
#